data_AF-A0A843T203-F1
#
_entry.id   AF-A0A843T203-F1
#
_cell.length_a   1.000
_cell.length_b   1.000
_cell.length_c   1.000
_cell.angle_alpha   90.00
_cell.angle_beta   90.00
_cell.angle_gamma   90.00
#
_symmetry.space_group_name_H-M   'P 1'
#
loop_
_entity.id
_entity.type
_entity.pdbx_description
1 polymer ?
#
loop_
_entity_poly.entity_id
_entity_poly.type
_entity_poly.pdbx_seq_one_letter_code
_entity_poly.pdbx_strand_id
1 'polypeptide(L)'
;MSTRANRRWLPALALLLWPPLAAAQQAAVPQIRTSDSVTIAANRDYEAGSLVRLLLGDQYRDLWAEPIRVPVLDLANFAGGLTPVESGGRKQTLSLRFEAADGREFVVRSVDKDPLLARSAALEGTLGGRVVRDQTSASFRPPRWPCRHSSRLLA
;
A
#
# COMPACT_ATOMS: atom_id res chain seq x y z
N MET A 1 -45.22 -26.12 -61.31
CA MET A 1 -45.99 -25.29 -60.37
C MET A 1 -45.19 -25.16 -59.09
N SER A 2 -44.94 -23.93 -58.63
CA SER A 2 -44.32 -23.49 -57.37
C SER A 2 -42.81 -23.72 -57.14
N THR A 3 -42.06 -22.67 -57.47
CA THR A 3 -40.76 -22.24 -56.91
C THR A 3 -40.69 -22.24 -55.37
N ARG A 4 -39.52 -22.59 -54.81
CA ARG A 4 -39.04 -21.99 -53.56
C ARG A 4 -37.51 -21.94 -53.54
N ALA A 5 -37.01 -20.74 -53.81
CA ALA A 5 -35.61 -20.35 -53.67
C ALA A 5 -35.36 -19.96 -52.21
N ASN A 6 -34.47 -20.70 -51.53
CA ASN A 6 -34.16 -20.46 -50.12
C ASN A 6 -32.74 -19.89 -50.01
N ARG A 7 -32.69 -18.60 -50.33
CA ARG A 7 -31.59 -17.65 -50.20
C ARG A 7 -31.11 -17.58 -48.74
N ARG A 8 -30.01 -18.25 -48.41
CA ARG A 8 -29.31 -18.10 -47.13
C ARG A 8 -28.42 -16.87 -47.18
N TRP A 9 -29.00 -15.71 -46.91
CA TRP A 9 -28.25 -14.49 -46.59
C TRP A 9 -27.81 -14.59 -45.13
N LEU A 10 -26.51 -14.73 -44.90
CA LEU A 10 -25.90 -14.51 -43.59
C LEU A 10 -25.97 -13.00 -43.29
N PRO A 11 -26.68 -12.53 -42.25
CA PRO A 11 -26.61 -11.13 -41.86
C PRO A 11 -25.25 -10.86 -41.20
N ALA A 12 -24.49 -9.99 -41.85
CA ALA A 12 -23.27 -9.35 -41.37
C ALA A 12 -23.56 -8.35 -40.22
N LEU A 13 -24.16 -8.80 -39.11
CA LEU A 13 -24.55 -7.92 -38.02
C LEU A 13 -23.99 -8.40 -36.68
N ALA A 14 -23.35 -7.47 -35.99
CA ALA A 14 -22.93 -7.51 -34.58
C ALA A 14 -21.56 -8.15 -34.26
N LEU A 15 -20.55 -7.82 -35.06
CA LEU A 15 -19.17 -7.70 -34.57
C LEU A 15 -18.97 -6.30 -33.94
N LEU A 16 -19.74 -5.97 -32.91
CA LEU A 16 -19.76 -4.60 -32.35
C LEU A 16 -20.10 -4.58 -30.85
N LEU A 17 -19.59 -5.54 -30.08
CA LEU A 17 -19.74 -5.53 -28.62
C LEU A 17 -18.44 -5.86 -27.90
N TRP A 18 -17.29 -5.44 -28.45
CA TRP A 18 -16.04 -5.48 -27.70
C TRP A 18 -16.02 -4.21 -26.83
N PRO A 19 -16.22 -4.32 -25.50
CA PRO A 19 -16.11 -3.15 -24.64
C PRO A 19 -14.69 -2.60 -24.79
N PRO A 20 -14.52 -1.26 -24.78
CA PRO A 20 -13.18 -0.69 -24.80
C PRO A 20 -12.45 -1.25 -23.59
N LEU A 21 -11.33 -1.93 -23.86
CA LEU A 21 -10.42 -2.39 -22.82
C LEU A 21 -10.03 -1.14 -22.03
N ALA A 22 -10.65 -0.94 -20.86
CA ALA A 22 -10.39 0.19 -20.01
C ALA A 22 -8.88 0.22 -19.80
N ALA A 23 -8.22 1.25 -20.32
CA ALA A 23 -6.80 1.43 -20.17
C ALA A 23 -6.51 1.40 -18.67
N ALA A 24 -5.85 0.34 -18.21
CA ALA A 24 -5.40 0.24 -16.83
C ALA A 24 -4.51 1.46 -16.59
N GLN A 25 -5.01 2.44 -15.84
CA GLN A 25 -4.21 3.57 -15.41
C GLN A 25 -3.09 2.98 -14.55
N GLN A 26 -1.87 2.92 -15.10
CA GLN A 26 -0.70 2.64 -14.29
C GLN A 26 -0.65 3.67 -13.18
N ALA A 27 -0.78 3.22 -11.93
CA ALA A 27 -0.53 4.05 -10.76
C ALA A 27 0.88 4.64 -10.91
N ALA A 28 0.97 5.96 -10.89
CA ALA A 28 2.25 6.65 -11.01
C ALA A 28 3.15 6.21 -9.84
N VAL A 29 4.23 5.49 -10.15
CA VAL A 29 5.26 5.18 -9.16
C VAL A 29 5.92 6.52 -8.79
N PRO A 30 5.84 6.97 -7.53
CA PRO A 30 6.47 8.22 -7.13
C PRO A 30 7.95 8.15 -7.47
N GLN A 31 8.39 9.03 -8.37
CA GLN A 31 9.79 9.13 -8.76
C GLN A 31 10.54 9.80 -7.60
N ILE A 32 11.10 8.99 -6.69
CA ILE A 32 11.97 9.50 -5.64
C ILE A 32 13.26 9.98 -6.32
N ARG A 33 13.31 11.28 -6.60
CA ARG A 33 14.53 11.93 -7.07
C ARG A 33 15.50 11.94 -5.91
N THR A 34 16.57 11.14 -6.01
CA THR A 34 17.85 11.21 -5.26
C THR A 34 17.90 12.27 -4.15
N SER A 35 17.08 12.10 -3.13
CA SER A 35 17.01 12.97 -1.97
C SER A 35 17.41 12.09 -0.81
N ASP A 36 18.46 12.47 -0.09
CA ASP A 36 19.03 11.69 1.01
C ASP A 36 17.96 11.30 2.05
N SER A 37 16.87 12.07 2.12
CA SER A 37 15.71 11.77 2.92
C SER A 37 14.39 12.16 2.25
N VAL A 38 13.31 11.48 2.65
CA VAL A 38 11.92 11.77 2.28
C VAL A 38 11.10 12.00 3.54
N THR A 39 10.15 12.94 3.48
CA THR A 39 9.16 13.12 4.54
C THR A 39 7.88 12.37 4.16
N ILE A 40 7.57 11.32 4.90
CA ILE A 40 6.42 10.44 4.65
C ILE A 40 5.81 9.98 5.98
N ALA A 41 4.49 9.82 6.02
CA ALA A 41 3.81 9.21 7.15
C ALA A 41 3.81 7.68 7.01
N ALA A 42 3.74 6.95 8.12
CA ALA A 42 3.74 5.48 8.07
C ALA A 42 2.52 4.95 7.32
N ASN A 43 1.33 5.49 7.60
CA ASN A 43 0.12 5.32 6.78
C ASN A 43 -0.93 6.39 7.15
N ARG A 44 -1.33 7.22 6.18
CA ARG A 44 -2.35 8.28 6.38
C ARG A 44 -3.78 7.77 6.41
N ASP A 45 -4.04 6.54 5.94
CA ASP A 45 -5.38 5.95 5.92
C ASP A 45 -5.97 5.74 7.32
N TYR A 46 -5.15 5.81 8.37
CA TYR A 46 -5.59 5.73 9.76
C TYR A 46 -6.16 7.05 10.30
N GLU A 47 -6.04 8.17 9.56
CA GLU A 47 -6.69 9.42 9.96
C GLU A 47 -8.21 9.21 10.13
N ALA A 48 -8.71 9.55 11.31
CA ALA A 48 -10.10 9.30 11.68
C ALA A 48 -10.77 10.58 12.19
N GLY A 49 -11.97 10.85 11.67
CA GLY A 49 -12.84 11.93 12.16
C GLY A 49 -13.51 11.60 13.50
N SER A 50 -14.10 12.61 14.14
CA SER A 50 -14.64 12.55 15.50
C SER A 50 -15.61 11.39 15.76
N LEU A 51 -16.47 11.03 14.81
CA LEU A 51 -17.41 9.91 14.95
C LEU A 51 -16.69 8.55 15.07
N VAL A 52 -15.64 8.33 14.27
CA VAL A 52 -14.86 7.10 14.32
C VAL A 52 -14.06 7.05 15.62
N ARG A 53 -13.50 8.19 16.07
CA ARG A 53 -12.80 8.28 17.36
C ARG A 53 -13.73 7.99 18.55
N LEU A 54 -14.97 8.44 18.49
CA LEU A 54 -15.98 8.17 19.52
C LEU A 54 -16.34 6.69 19.61
N LEU A 55 -16.45 6.01 18.47
CA LEU A 55 -16.89 4.61 18.41
C LEU A 55 -15.74 3.60 18.63
N LEU A 56 -14.55 3.87 18.10
CA LEU A 56 -13.39 2.94 18.11
C LEU A 56 -12.25 3.41 19.05
N GLY A 57 -12.45 4.53 19.76
CA GLY A 57 -11.45 5.15 20.66
C GLY A 57 -10.43 6.01 19.93
N ASP A 58 -9.44 6.60 20.61
CA ASP A 58 -8.39 7.42 19.97
C ASP A 58 -7.24 6.61 19.34
N GLN A 59 -6.91 5.46 19.94
CA GLN A 59 -5.82 4.57 19.50
C GLN A 59 -4.49 5.33 19.25
N TYR A 60 -3.64 4.83 18.34
CA TYR A 60 -2.36 5.46 17.97
C TYR A 60 -2.38 6.05 16.56
N ARG A 61 -3.56 6.33 16.02
CA ARG A 61 -3.72 6.78 14.62
C ARG A 61 -2.95 8.05 14.29
N ASP A 62 -2.82 8.96 15.26
CA ASP A 62 -2.08 10.20 15.07
C ASP A 62 -0.58 9.89 14.85
N LEU A 63 -0.03 8.86 15.50
CA LEU A 63 1.35 8.40 15.26
C LEU A 63 1.53 7.73 13.90
N TRP A 64 0.49 7.09 13.37
CA TRP A 64 0.53 6.47 12.04
C TRP A 64 0.48 7.52 10.92
N ALA A 65 -0.28 8.60 11.14
CA ALA A 65 -0.44 9.71 10.19
C ALA A 65 0.68 10.77 10.28
N GLU A 66 1.46 10.78 11.36
CA GLU A 66 2.53 11.76 11.59
C GLU A 66 3.62 11.68 10.50
N PRO A 67 3.89 12.77 9.75
CA PRO A 67 4.93 12.78 8.74
C PRO A 67 6.32 12.82 9.39
N ILE A 68 7.11 11.77 9.18
CA ILE A 68 8.50 11.69 9.66
C ILE A 68 9.49 11.80 8.50
N ARG A 69 10.66 12.40 8.77
CA ARG A 69 11.77 12.43 7.80
C ARG A 69 12.60 11.15 7.95
N VAL A 70 12.68 10.35 6.91
CA VAL A 70 13.44 9.09 6.87
C VAL A 70 14.43 9.09 5.71
N PRO A 71 15.63 8.50 5.87
CA PRO A 71 16.58 8.41 4.78
C PRO A 71 16.08 7.45 3.70
N VAL A 72 16.37 7.78 2.44
CA VAL A 72 16.04 6.90 1.31
C VAL A 72 17.16 5.87 1.16
N LEU A 73 16.81 4.59 1.13
CA LEU A 73 17.76 3.52 0.87
C LEU A 73 18.07 3.44 -0.64
N ASP A 74 19.26 3.86 -1.03
CA ASP A 74 19.78 3.67 -2.39
C ASP A 74 20.33 2.25 -2.57
N LEU A 75 19.55 1.40 -3.25
CA LEU A 75 19.91 0.00 -3.49
C LEU A 75 21.18 -0.15 -4.34
N ALA A 76 21.52 0.79 -5.21
CA ALA A 76 22.69 0.66 -6.09
C ALA A 76 24.01 0.87 -5.32
N ASN A 77 24.00 1.77 -4.35
CA ASN A 77 25.21 2.18 -3.63
C ASN A 77 25.34 1.56 -2.24
N PHE A 78 24.23 1.19 -1.60
CA PHE A 78 24.25 0.63 -0.25
C PHE A 78 24.89 -0.77 -0.23
N ALA A 79 25.82 -0.99 0.71
CA ALA A 79 26.53 -2.26 0.91
C ALA A 79 27.19 -2.84 -0.36
N GLY A 80 27.63 -1.97 -1.28
CA GLY A 80 28.24 -2.39 -2.56
C GLY A 80 27.22 -2.80 -3.63
N GLY A 81 25.94 -2.53 -3.42
CA GLY A 81 24.84 -2.87 -4.31
C GLY A 81 24.00 -4.00 -3.73
N LEU A 82 22.71 -3.73 -3.50
CA LEU A 82 21.73 -4.69 -3.01
C LEU A 82 20.95 -5.30 -4.18
N THR A 83 21.04 -6.61 -4.31
CA THR A 83 20.26 -7.38 -5.29
C THR A 83 19.07 -8.03 -4.59
N PRO A 84 17.82 -7.82 -5.03
CA PRO A 84 16.66 -8.50 -4.45
C PRO A 84 16.71 -9.99 -4.80
N VAL A 85 16.63 -10.84 -3.78
CA VAL A 85 16.71 -12.31 -3.92
C VAL A 85 15.35 -12.96 -3.74
N GLU A 86 14.59 -12.52 -2.74
CA GLU A 86 13.33 -13.17 -2.37
C GLU A 86 12.34 -12.16 -1.82
N SER A 87 11.13 -12.13 -2.39
CA SER A 87 9.98 -11.47 -1.77
C SER A 87 9.20 -12.51 -0.95
N GLY A 88 9.13 -12.30 0.35
CA GLY A 88 8.31 -13.08 1.26
C GLY A 88 7.24 -12.22 1.92
N GLY A 89 6.62 -12.80 2.93
CA GLY A 89 5.53 -12.14 3.63
C GLY A 89 4.27 -12.98 3.60
N ARG A 90 3.68 -13.20 4.77
CA ARG A 90 2.29 -13.67 4.80
C ARG A 90 1.43 -12.54 4.25
N LYS A 91 0.15 -12.82 3.99
CA LYS A 91 -0.83 -11.90 3.44
C LYS A 91 -1.15 -10.64 4.31
N GLN A 92 -0.22 -10.17 5.13
CA GLN A 92 -0.35 -9.08 6.11
C GLN A 92 0.91 -8.20 6.15
N THR A 93 2.09 -8.74 5.78
CA THR A 93 3.36 -8.02 5.86
C THR A 93 4.25 -8.43 4.70
N LEU A 94 4.70 -7.47 3.89
CA LEU A 94 5.66 -7.72 2.82
C LEU A 94 7.09 -7.70 3.38
N SER A 95 7.86 -8.74 3.10
CA SER A 95 9.28 -8.84 3.45
C SER A 95 10.08 -8.99 2.16
N LEU A 96 11.18 -8.26 2.03
CA LEU A 96 12.07 -8.36 0.88
C LEU A 96 13.48 -8.67 1.38
N ARG A 97 14.05 -9.76 0.86
CA ARG A 97 15.44 -10.17 1.11
C ARG A 97 16.31 -9.64 -0.01
N PHE A 98 17.42 -9.05 0.38
CA PHE A 98 18.47 -8.57 -0.49
C PHE A 98 19.78 -9.26 -0.15
N GLU A 99 20.61 -9.45 -1.16
CA GLU A 99 22.00 -9.88 -1.03
C GLU A 99 22.90 -8.75 -1.50
N ALA A 100 23.89 -8.41 -0.68
CA ALA A 100 24.90 -7.41 -0.99
C ALA A 100 26.08 -8.04 -1.76
N ALA A 101 26.85 -7.20 -2.45
CA ALA A 101 28.03 -7.64 -3.20
C ALA A 101 29.11 -8.33 -2.33
N ASP A 102 29.12 -8.07 -1.02
CA ASP A 102 30.00 -8.71 -0.03
C ASP A 102 29.45 -10.03 0.52
N GLY A 103 28.33 -10.53 -0.02
CA GLY A 103 27.66 -11.77 0.40
C GLY A 103 26.80 -11.65 1.65
N ARG A 104 26.61 -10.44 2.18
CA ARG A 104 25.71 -10.23 3.33
C ARG A 104 24.25 -10.18 2.90
N GLU A 105 23.39 -10.82 3.69
CA GLU A 105 21.95 -10.73 3.51
C GLU A 105 21.32 -9.62 4.35
N PHE A 106 20.38 -8.90 3.74
CA PHE A 106 19.56 -7.89 4.37
C PHE A 106 18.09 -8.25 4.21
N VAL A 107 17.30 -8.12 5.27
CA VAL A 107 15.85 -8.34 5.24
C VAL A 107 15.14 -7.07 5.63
N VAL A 108 14.42 -6.48 4.67
CA VAL A 108 13.58 -5.30 4.88
C VAL A 108 12.13 -5.76 5.00
N ARG A 109 11.36 -5.11 5.88
CA ARG A 109 9.94 -5.41 6.10
C ARG A 109 9.11 -4.13 6.02
N SER A 110 7.91 -4.23 5.48
CA SER A 110 6.93 -3.14 5.53
C SER A 110 6.63 -2.77 6.99
N VAL A 111 6.55 -1.46 7.26
CA VAL A 111 6.14 -0.91 8.56
C VAL A 111 4.65 -1.13 8.76
N ASP A 112 3.85 -0.84 7.74
CA ASP A 112 2.40 -1.06 7.80
C ASP A 112 2.08 -2.55 7.62
N LYS A 113 1.18 -3.02 8.48
CA LYS A 113 0.62 -4.37 8.45
C LYS A 113 -0.77 -4.25 7.88
N ASP A 114 -0.90 -4.37 6.57
CA ASP A 114 -2.20 -4.26 5.93
C ASP A 114 -2.94 -5.61 5.97
N PRO A 115 -4.01 -5.74 6.79
CA PRO A 115 -4.72 -6.99 6.90
C PRO A 115 -5.58 -7.29 5.66
N LEU A 116 -5.80 -6.31 4.80
CA LEU A 116 -6.60 -6.44 3.59
C LEU A 116 -5.85 -7.14 2.46
N LEU A 117 -4.50 -7.19 2.50
CA LEU A 117 -3.68 -7.97 1.57
C LEU A 117 -4.04 -9.47 1.56
N ALA A 118 -4.72 -9.97 2.61
CA ALA A 118 -5.19 -11.36 2.68
C ALA A 118 -6.60 -11.60 2.17
N ARG A 119 -7.38 -10.53 2.06
CA ARG A 119 -8.82 -10.60 1.86
C ARG A 119 -9.15 -10.29 0.40
N SER A 120 -10.35 -10.69 -0.01
CA SER A 120 -10.84 -10.44 -1.36
C SER A 120 -10.95 -8.94 -1.64
N ALA A 121 -10.71 -8.54 -2.89
CA ALA A 121 -10.90 -7.16 -3.37
C ALA A 121 -12.28 -6.57 -3.02
N ALA A 122 -13.28 -7.41 -2.73
CA ALA A 122 -14.61 -7.02 -2.29
C ALA A 122 -14.64 -6.23 -0.96
N LEU A 123 -13.61 -6.33 -0.12
CA LEU A 123 -13.53 -5.60 1.15
C LEU A 123 -12.70 -4.32 1.06
N GLU A 124 -11.92 -4.14 0.00
CA GLU A 124 -11.15 -2.93 -0.23
C GLU A 124 -12.09 -1.73 -0.43
N GLY A 125 -11.81 -0.62 0.25
CA GLY A 125 -12.64 0.60 0.20
C GLY A 125 -13.97 0.54 0.95
N THR A 126 -14.37 -0.63 1.48
CA THR A 126 -15.61 -0.77 2.26
C THR A 126 -15.48 -0.26 3.70
N LEU A 127 -16.60 0.08 4.34
CA LEU A 127 -16.65 0.42 5.76
C LEU A 127 -16.13 -0.72 6.65
N GLY A 128 -16.52 -1.96 6.35
CA GLY A 128 -16.04 -3.14 7.08
C GLY A 128 -14.54 -3.36 6.93
N GLY A 129 -13.99 -3.13 5.72
CA GLY A 129 -12.55 -3.16 5.47
C GLY A 129 -11.79 -2.12 6.28
N ARG A 130 -12.31 -0.89 6.37
CA ARG A 130 -11.73 0.18 7.21
C ARG A 130 -11.69 -0.19 8.68
N VAL A 131 -12.78 -0.75 9.22
CA VAL A 131 -12.83 -1.20 10.63
C VAL A 131 -11.85 -2.34 10.89
N VAL A 132 -11.73 -3.31 9.97
CA VAL A 132 -10.78 -4.42 10.13
C VAL A 132 -9.34 -3.91 10.09
N ARG A 133 -9.02 -2.94 9.22
CA ARG A 133 -7.70 -2.31 9.16
C ARG A 133 -7.42 -1.48 10.41
N ASP A 134 -8.41 -0.79 10.97
CA ASP A 134 -8.28 0.02 12.20
C ASP A 134 -7.80 -0.78 13.43
N GLN A 135 -7.99 -2.11 13.43
CA GLN A 135 -7.41 -2.95 14.48
C GLN A 135 -5.86 -2.91 14.49
N THR A 136 -5.22 -2.60 13.36
CA THR A 136 -3.77 -2.41 13.28
C THR A 136 -3.33 -1.13 14.01
N SER A 137 -4.09 -0.03 13.95
CA SER A 137 -3.73 1.22 14.65
C SER A 137 -3.80 1.09 16.17
N ALA A 138 -4.60 0.16 16.70
CA ALA A 138 -4.67 -0.15 18.13
C ALA A 138 -3.50 -1.01 18.64
N SER A 139 -2.82 -1.74 17.75
CA SER A 139 -1.89 -2.83 18.12
C SER A 139 -0.49 -2.35 18.51
N PHE A 140 -0.21 -1.04 18.47
CA PHE A 140 1.07 -0.48 18.89
C PHE A 140 1.09 -0.32 20.43
N ARG A 141 2.00 -1.02 21.11
CA ARG A 141 2.26 -0.75 22.52
C ARG A 141 3.32 0.36 22.59
N PRO A 142 3.01 1.54 23.15
CA PRO A 142 3.98 2.62 23.17
C PRO A 142 5.18 2.22 24.03
N PRO A 143 6.40 2.57 23.59
CA PRO A 143 7.59 2.34 24.39
C PRO A 143 7.49 3.17 25.67
N ARG A 144 7.86 2.57 26.82
CA ARG A 144 7.93 3.26 28.12
C ARG A 144 9.18 4.15 28.19
N TRP A 145 9.29 5.13 27.30
CA TRP A 145 10.28 6.19 27.47
C TRP A 145 9.67 7.30 28.33
N PRO A 146 10.40 7.84 29.33
CA PRO A 146 9.95 9.05 29.99
C PRO A 146 9.89 10.18 28.95
N CYS A 147 8.68 10.61 28.61
CA CYS A 147 8.45 11.77 27.77
C CYS A 147 8.97 13.02 28.49
N ARG A 148 10.24 13.37 28.28
CA ARG A 148 10.74 14.70 28.64
C ARG A 148 10.29 15.66 27.55
N HIS A 149 9.05 16.12 27.63
CA HIS A 149 8.61 17.34 26.97
C HIS A 149 9.43 18.49 27.54
N SER A 150 10.53 18.83 26.88
CA SER A 150 11.24 20.09 27.15
C SER A 150 10.82 21.11 26.10
N SER A 151 9.59 21.60 26.24
CA SER A 151 9.22 22.89 25.67
C SER A 151 9.91 23.97 26.50
N ARG A 152 11.13 24.36 26.11
CA ARG A 152 11.72 25.64 26.50
C ARG A 152 12.11 26.41 25.25
N LEU A 153 11.24 27.37 24.97
CA LEU A 153 11.44 28.58 24.18
C LEU A 153 12.88 29.08 24.32
N LEU A 154 13.57 29.24 23.19
CA LEU A 154 14.70 30.16 23.07
C LEU A 154 14.12 31.49 22.57
N ALA A 155 14.13 32.47 23.46
CA ALA A 155 14.20 33.89 23.15
C ALA A 155 15.67 34.31 23.36
#